data_AF-X6M557-F1
#
_entry.id   AF-X6M557-F1
#
_cell.length_a   1.000
_cell.length_b   1.000
_cell.length_c   1.000
_cell.angle_alpha   90.00
_cell.angle_beta   90.00
_cell.angle_gamma   90.00
#
_symmetry.space_group_name_H-M   'P 1'
#
loop_
_entity.id
_entity.type
_entity.pdbx_description
1 polymer ?
#
loop_
_entity_poly.entity_id
_entity_poly.type
_entity_poly.pdbx_seq_one_letter_code
_entity_poly.pdbx_strand_id
1 'polypeptide(L)'
;MTTLNNEKRTSTQLVLSEEERIQVIIQHWIRILKIKLGWIHEFDKLVVNYVNFPVFMFDTSRSSSKLINTFTGHTSAVWTIDYSTLDDCQFICSGSGDNTVRVWDVDNNKQIKSFNGHSSHVYCAKFSPCHYHNHHQYVICSSSIDSTIRFWDFKHNKQLQIFKGHTCSVHDIEFSLFNGGRYLCSGSLDKTIRLWDVETSKSLH
;
A
#
# COMPACT_ATOMS: atom_id res chain seq x y z
N MET A 1 -57.22 -29.47 41.69
CA MET A 1 -56.40 -29.59 42.92
C MET A 1 -55.50 -30.77 42.70
N THR A 2 -54.18 -30.67 42.57
CA THR A 2 -53.23 -29.98 43.46
C THR A 2 -51.98 -29.54 42.69
N THR A 3 -51.48 -28.37 43.08
CA THR A 3 -50.20 -27.75 42.76
C THR A 3 -49.03 -28.50 43.39
N LEU A 4 -47.82 -28.43 42.80
CA LEU A 4 -46.64 -27.92 43.50
C LEU A 4 -45.47 -27.62 42.54
N ASN A 5 -45.00 -26.38 42.64
CA ASN A 5 -43.61 -25.93 42.61
C ASN A 5 -42.63 -26.58 41.63
N ASN A 6 -42.21 -25.78 40.64
CA ASN A 6 -40.79 -25.75 40.30
C ASN A 6 -40.24 -24.33 40.36
N GLU A 7 -39.13 -24.25 41.06
CA GLU A 7 -38.55 -23.10 41.71
C GLU A 7 -38.09 -22.03 40.71
N LYS A 8 -38.49 -20.79 40.99
CA LYS A 8 -37.77 -19.59 40.55
C LYS A 8 -36.34 -19.65 41.10
N ARG A 9 -35.41 -20.07 40.25
CA ARG A 9 -34.04 -19.55 40.26
C ARG A 9 -33.74 -18.95 38.89
N THR A 10 -34.41 -17.85 38.59
CA THR A 10 -33.87 -16.84 37.69
C THR A 10 -32.61 -16.29 38.35
N SER A 11 -31.46 -16.86 38.00
CA SER A 11 -30.19 -16.19 38.19
C SER A 11 -30.31 -14.84 37.49
N THR A 12 -30.37 -13.78 38.29
CA THR A 12 -30.39 -12.39 37.86
C THR A 12 -29.07 -12.09 37.14
N GLN A 13 -28.96 -12.53 35.89
CA GLN A 13 -27.99 -11.94 34.97
C GLN A 13 -28.56 -10.56 34.69
N LEU A 14 -28.11 -9.58 35.47
CA LEU A 14 -28.25 -8.17 35.18
C LEU A 14 -27.76 -7.98 33.74
N VAL A 15 -28.69 -7.91 32.80
CA VAL A 15 -28.42 -7.46 31.43
C VAL A 15 -28.17 -5.96 31.57
N LEU A 16 -26.97 -5.63 32.02
CA LEU A 16 -26.47 -4.28 32.01
C LEU A 16 -26.44 -3.84 30.54
N SER A 17 -26.90 -2.61 30.28
CA SER A 17 -26.76 -2.05 28.94
C SER A 17 -25.28 -2.07 28.53
N GLU A 18 -24.98 -2.10 27.23
CA GLU A 18 -23.58 -2.11 26.78
C GLU A 18 -22.77 -0.93 27.35
N GLU A 19 -23.44 0.21 27.54
CA GLU A 19 -22.89 1.40 28.19
C GLU A 19 -22.49 1.14 29.64
N GLU A 20 -23.35 0.48 30.43
CA GLU A 20 -23.06 0.11 31.81
C GLU A 20 -21.91 -0.90 31.93
N ARG A 21 -21.80 -1.85 30.98
CA ARG A 21 -20.67 -2.81 30.94
C ARG A 21 -19.34 -2.12 30.63
N ILE A 22 -19.35 -1.19 29.67
CA ILE A 22 -18.17 -0.39 29.31
C ILE A 22 -17.73 0.47 30.50
N GLN A 23 -18.68 1.07 31.21
CA GLN A 23 -18.39 1.91 32.38
C GLN A 23 -17.70 1.11 33.50
N VAL A 24 -18.13 -0.14 33.75
CA VAL A 24 -17.48 -1.03 34.73
C VAL A 24 -16.04 -1.36 34.33
N ILE A 25 -15.78 -1.62 33.04
CA ILE A 25 -14.43 -1.92 32.53
C ILE A 25 -13.51 -0.69 32.67
N ILE A 26 -13.98 0.50 32.30
CA ILE A 26 -13.22 1.75 32.43
C ILE A 26 -12.84 2.00 33.90
N GLN A 27 -13.81 1.86 34.82
CA GLN A 27 -13.57 2.04 36.26
C GLN A 27 -12.57 1.03 36.82
N HIS A 28 -12.60 -0.22 36.34
CA HIS A 28 -11.64 -1.24 36.72
C HIS A 28 -10.20 -0.86 36.34
N TRP A 29 -9.98 -0.39 35.11
CA TRP A 29 -8.65 0.01 34.63
C TRP A 29 -8.13 1.29 35.28
N ILE A 30 -9.00 2.29 35.52
CA ILE A 30 -8.63 3.51 36.26
C ILE A 30 -8.08 3.15 37.64
N ARG A 31 -8.75 2.20 38.33
CA ARG A 31 -8.34 1.72 39.66
C ARG A 31 -7.02 0.96 39.64
N ILE A 32 -6.79 0.10 38.65
CA ILE A 32 -5.54 -0.68 38.52
C ILE A 32 -4.36 0.23 38.18
N LEU A 33 -4.55 1.13 37.22
CA LEU A 33 -3.46 1.93 36.65
C LEU A 33 -3.24 3.26 37.37
N LYS A 34 -4.02 3.55 38.43
CA LYS A 34 -3.99 4.79 39.22
C LYS A 34 -4.06 6.06 38.35
N ILE A 35 -4.85 6.01 37.27
CA ILE A 35 -4.99 7.12 36.34
C ILE A 35 -5.84 8.21 37.00
N LYS A 36 -5.32 9.44 37.06
CA LYS A 36 -6.05 10.61 37.55
C LYS A 36 -6.64 11.35 36.34
N LEU A 37 -7.87 11.01 35.97
CA LEU A 37 -8.59 11.71 34.88
C LEU A 37 -9.02 13.08 35.39
N GLY A 38 -8.26 14.12 35.02
CA GLY A 38 -8.71 15.50 35.16
C GLY A 38 -9.76 15.80 34.11
N TRP A 39 -11.01 16.02 34.54
CA TRP A 39 -12.13 16.67 33.84
C TRP A 39 -12.07 16.65 32.30
N ILE A 40 -12.25 15.47 31.72
CA ILE A 40 -12.69 15.34 30.32
C ILE A 40 -14.18 15.01 30.39
N HIS A 41 -15.03 16.02 30.22
CA HIS A 41 -16.44 15.78 29.96
C HIS A 41 -16.55 15.04 28.61
N GLU A 42 -17.29 13.94 28.60
CA GLU A 42 -17.51 13.04 27.44
C GLU A 42 -16.43 11.97 27.15
N PHE A 43 -15.60 11.59 28.13
CA PHE A 43 -14.67 10.45 27.97
C PHE A 43 -15.38 9.15 27.57
N ASP A 44 -16.57 8.90 28.10
CA ASP A 44 -17.36 7.70 27.77
C ASP A 44 -17.74 7.66 26.27
N LYS A 45 -18.09 8.80 25.66
CA LYS A 45 -18.33 8.90 24.20
C LYS A 45 -17.06 8.71 23.38
N LEU A 46 -15.93 9.19 23.89
CA LEU A 46 -14.63 9.04 23.24
C LEU A 46 -14.18 7.57 23.22
N VAL A 47 -14.42 6.84 24.32
CA VAL A 47 -14.17 5.39 24.38
C VAL A 47 -15.14 4.62 23.52
N VAL A 48 -16.44 4.95 23.51
CA VAL A 48 -17.42 4.27 22.62
C VAL A 48 -17.05 4.45 21.14
N ASN A 49 -16.62 5.65 20.71
CA ASN A 49 -16.07 5.83 19.36
C ASN A 49 -14.81 4.97 19.17
N TYR A 50 -13.86 5.01 20.11
CA TYR A 50 -12.61 4.27 19.97
C TYR A 50 -12.76 2.75 20.08
N VAL A 51 -13.85 2.23 20.65
CA VAL A 51 -14.15 0.78 20.69
C VAL A 51 -14.98 0.36 19.48
N ASN A 52 -15.88 1.22 18.97
CA ASN A 52 -16.62 0.95 17.73
C ASN A 52 -15.73 1.01 16.48
N PHE A 53 -14.73 1.89 16.43
CA PHE A 53 -13.82 2.00 15.28
C PHE A 53 -12.95 0.76 15.02
N PRO A 54 -12.36 0.07 16.03
CA PRO A 54 -11.60 -1.15 15.82
C PRO A 54 -12.46 -2.41 15.76
N VAL A 55 -13.66 -2.43 16.38
CA VAL A 55 -14.55 -3.61 16.32
C VAL A 55 -15.13 -3.83 14.91
N PHE A 56 -15.39 -2.75 14.15
CA PHE A 56 -15.76 -2.89 12.72
C PHE A 56 -14.62 -3.34 11.80
N MET A 57 -13.36 -3.28 12.25
CA MET A 57 -12.21 -3.69 11.44
C MET A 57 -11.75 -5.13 11.72
N PHE A 58 -12.17 -5.74 12.84
CA PHE A 58 -11.73 -7.09 13.22
C PHE A 58 -12.54 -8.24 12.59
N ASP A 59 -13.65 -7.96 11.91
CA ASP A 59 -14.36 -8.93 11.09
C ASP A 59 -13.85 -8.99 9.63
N THR A 60 -12.59 -8.60 9.40
CA THR A 60 -12.00 -8.68 8.06
C THR A 60 -11.02 -9.84 7.93
N SER A 61 -11.52 -10.86 7.23
CA SER A 61 -10.78 -11.89 6.50
C SER A 61 -10.30 -13.11 7.30
N ARG A 62 -11.20 -14.08 7.40
CA ARG A 62 -10.80 -15.47 7.12
C ARG A 62 -10.34 -15.53 5.66
N SER A 63 -9.09 -15.14 5.40
CA SER A 63 -8.52 -15.18 4.05
C SER A 63 -8.36 -16.64 3.64
N SER A 64 -9.30 -17.15 2.84
CA SER A 64 -9.01 -18.31 2.02
C SER A 64 -7.93 -17.88 1.02
N SER A 65 -6.81 -18.60 0.95
CA SER A 65 -5.79 -18.42 -0.09
C SER A 65 -6.36 -18.86 -1.44
N LYS A 66 -7.27 -18.06 -1.98
CA LYS A 66 -7.90 -18.27 -3.28
C LYS A 66 -7.24 -17.33 -4.28
N LEU A 67 -6.77 -17.88 -5.39
CA LEU A 67 -6.35 -17.10 -6.53
C LEU A 67 -7.53 -16.23 -6.99
N ILE A 68 -7.37 -14.90 -6.91
CA ILE A 68 -8.44 -13.94 -7.25
C ILE A 68 -8.41 -13.64 -8.74
N ASN A 69 -7.25 -13.21 -9.26
CA ASN A 69 -7.06 -12.80 -10.65
C ASN A 69 -5.72 -13.31 -11.20
N THR A 70 -5.64 -13.45 -12.52
CA THR A 70 -4.39 -13.77 -13.24
C THR A 70 -4.24 -12.81 -14.41
N PHE A 71 -3.16 -12.03 -14.39
CA PHE A 71 -2.81 -11.12 -15.48
C PHE A 71 -1.89 -11.83 -16.47
N THR A 72 -2.36 -12.01 -17.70
CA THR A 72 -1.59 -12.63 -18.78
C THR A 72 -1.22 -11.60 -19.83
N GLY A 73 -0.03 -11.73 -20.41
CA GLY A 73 0.39 -10.87 -21.51
C GLY A 73 1.89 -10.81 -21.73
N HIS A 74 2.70 -10.86 -20.66
CA HIS A 74 4.15 -10.95 -20.79
C HIS A 74 4.55 -12.24 -21.51
N THR A 75 5.57 -12.16 -22.38
CA THR A 75 6.05 -13.31 -23.17
C THR A 75 7.30 -13.97 -22.57
N SER A 76 7.76 -13.46 -21.43
CA SER A 76 8.92 -13.95 -20.68
C SER A 76 8.65 -13.81 -19.17
N ALA A 77 9.60 -14.26 -18.35
CA ALA A 77 9.50 -14.17 -16.90
C ALA A 77 9.25 -12.72 -16.43
N VAL A 78 8.37 -12.55 -15.45
CA VAL A 78 8.15 -11.28 -14.77
C VAL A 78 9.11 -11.21 -13.59
N TRP A 79 9.95 -10.19 -13.55
CA TRP A 79 11.00 -10.05 -12.53
C TRP A 79 10.59 -9.13 -11.39
N THR A 80 9.63 -8.24 -11.65
CA THR A 80 9.25 -7.18 -10.72
C THR A 80 7.78 -6.84 -10.85
N ILE A 81 7.20 -6.49 -9.72
CA ILE A 81 5.85 -5.98 -9.60
C ILE A 81 5.85 -4.85 -8.58
N ASP A 82 4.98 -3.87 -8.79
CA ASP A 82 4.66 -2.85 -7.81
C ASP A 82 3.18 -2.48 -7.93
N TYR A 83 2.60 -1.92 -6.87
CA TYR A 83 1.19 -1.54 -6.85
C TYR A 83 1.01 -0.14 -6.29
N SER A 84 -0.04 0.54 -6.76
CA SER A 84 -0.38 1.86 -6.27
C SER A 84 -1.88 2.11 -6.41
N THR A 85 -2.43 2.86 -5.44
CA THR A 85 -3.80 3.33 -5.46
C THR A 85 -3.80 4.80 -5.86
N LEU A 86 -4.36 5.10 -7.03
CA LEU A 86 -4.38 6.45 -7.60
C LEU A 86 -5.83 6.82 -7.94
N ASP A 87 -6.36 7.88 -7.35
CA ASP A 87 -7.75 8.32 -7.47
C ASP A 87 -8.78 7.19 -7.28
N ASP A 88 -8.68 6.47 -6.15
CA ASP A 88 -9.50 5.32 -5.77
C ASP A 88 -9.43 4.10 -6.72
N CYS A 89 -8.56 4.14 -7.73
CA CYS A 89 -8.33 3.04 -8.67
C CYS A 89 -7.06 2.28 -8.30
N GLN A 90 -7.10 0.95 -8.36
CA GLN A 90 -5.96 0.09 -8.04
C GLN A 90 -5.19 -0.30 -9.29
N PHE A 91 -3.90 0.05 -9.32
CA PHE A 91 -3.01 -0.26 -10.43
C PHE A 91 -1.86 -1.15 -10.00
N ILE A 92 -1.45 -2.04 -10.90
CA ILE A 92 -0.21 -2.80 -10.78
C ILE A 92 0.68 -2.42 -11.97
N CYS A 93 1.98 -2.28 -11.74
CA CYS A 93 2.96 -2.28 -12.81
C CYS A 93 3.86 -3.50 -12.71
N SER A 94 4.38 -3.95 -13.85
CA SER A 94 5.28 -5.10 -13.93
C SER A 94 6.37 -4.90 -14.97
N GLY A 95 7.54 -5.46 -14.68
CA GLY A 95 8.69 -5.50 -15.59
C GLY A 95 9.11 -6.93 -15.88
N SER A 96 9.51 -7.22 -17.12
CA SER A 96 9.76 -8.58 -17.58
C SER A 96 11.02 -8.70 -18.44
N GLY A 97 11.49 -9.94 -18.57
CA GLY A 97 12.51 -10.34 -19.55
C GLY A 97 12.07 -10.26 -21.00
N ASP A 98 10.82 -9.87 -21.28
CA ASP A 98 10.36 -9.51 -22.64
C ASP A 98 10.70 -8.06 -23.02
N ASN A 99 11.47 -7.37 -22.18
CA ASN A 99 11.90 -5.99 -22.31
C ASN A 99 10.76 -4.96 -22.18
N THR A 100 9.58 -5.38 -21.71
CA THR A 100 8.41 -4.50 -21.56
C THR A 100 8.12 -4.16 -20.10
N VAL A 101 7.56 -2.96 -19.91
CA VAL A 101 6.88 -2.56 -18.68
C VAL A 101 5.39 -2.53 -18.97
N ARG A 102 4.57 -3.15 -18.13
CA ARG A 102 3.11 -3.17 -18.30
C ARG A 102 2.39 -2.60 -17.10
N VAL A 103 1.20 -2.06 -17.37
CA VAL A 103 0.31 -1.49 -16.35
C VAL A 103 -1.02 -2.22 -16.43
N TRP A 104 -1.53 -2.61 -15.29
CA TRP A 104 -2.73 -3.40 -15.13
C TRP A 104 -3.72 -2.67 -14.24
N ASP A 105 -4.98 -2.70 -14.64
CA ASP A 105 -6.13 -2.29 -13.85
C ASP A 105 -6.59 -3.51 -13.03
N VAL A 106 -6.55 -3.41 -11.71
CA VAL A 106 -6.92 -4.52 -10.81
C VAL A 106 -8.42 -4.74 -10.81
N ASP A 107 -9.21 -3.66 -10.82
CA ASP A 107 -10.66 -3.71 -10.73
C ASP A 107 -11.28 -4.28 -12.00
N ASN A 108 -10.70 -3.94 -13.16
CA ASN A 108 -11.16 -4.41 -14.46
C ASN A 108 -10.43 -5.67 -14.97
N ASN A 109 -9.43 -6.16 -14.23
CA ASN A 109 -8.55 -7.28 -14.60
C ASN A 109 -8.01 -7.17 -16.04
N LYS A 110 -7.55 -5.99 -16.43
CA LYS A 110 -7.14 -5.68 -17.81
C LYS A 110 -5.78 -5.00 -17.86
N GLN A 111 -5.04 -5.30 -18.93
CA GLN A 111 -3.87 -4.52 -19.28
C GLN A 111 -4.31 -3.15 -19.81
N ILE A 112 -3.80 -2.08 -19.21
CA ILE A 112 -4.05 -0.70 -19.64
C ILE A 112 -3.01 -0.28 -20.68
N LYS A 113 -1.73 -0.56 -20.38
CA LYS A 113 -0.58 -0.14 -21.20
C LYS A 113 0.56 -1.15 -21.22
N SER A 114 1.35 -1.08 -22.28
CA SER A 114 2.63 -1.77 -22.45
C SER A 114 3.63 -0.80 -23.05
N PHE A 115 4.82 -0.72 -22.46
CA PHE A 115 5.91 0.16 -22.87
C PHE A 115 7.07 -0.67 -23.39
N ASN A 116 7.46 -0.40 -24.63
CA ASN A 116 8.44 -1.20 -25.37
C ASN A 116 9.68 -0.37 -25.75
N GLY A 117 10.28 0.33 -24.79
CA GLY A 117 11.46 1.18 -25.08
C GLY A 117 12.78 0.67 -24.53
N HIS A 118 12.79 -0.23 -23.55
CA HIS A 118 14.01 -0.87 -23.09
C HIS A 118 14.55 -1.83 -24.16
N SER A 119 15.88 -1.86 -24.35
CA SER A 119 16.50 -2.75 -25.33
C SER A 119 16.88 -4.12 -24.77
N SER A 120 16.65 -4.34 -23.46
CA SER A 120 16.92 -5.58 -22.76
C SER A 120 16.02 -5.72 -21.53
N HIS A 121 16.25 -6.75 -20.71
CA HIS A 121 15.30 -7.17 -19.67
C HIS A 121 15.07 -6.04 -18.66
N VAL A 122 13.82 -5.91 -18.22
CA VAL A 122 13.45 -4.98 -17.15
C VAL A 122 13.54 -5.72 -15.83
N TYR A 123 14.36 -5.21 -14.91
CA TYR A 123 14.58 -5.84 -13.61
C TYR A 123 13.76 -5.24 -12.49
N CYS A 124 13.51 -3.94 -12.52
CA CYS A 124 12.68 -3.29 -11.51
C CYS A 124 11.74 -2.28 -12.18
N ALA A 125 10.50 -2.19 -11.68
CA ALA A 125 9.50 -1.22 -12.08
C ALA A 125 8.77 -0.74 -10.83
N LYS A 126 8.63 0.58 -10.67
CA LYS A 126 8.07 1.22 -9.47
C LYS A 126 7.18 2.38 -9.84
N PHE A 127 6.08 2.59 -9.11
CA PHE A 127 5.32 3.83 -9.23
C PHE A 127 6.12 5.00 -8.65
N SER A 128 6.03 6.16 -9.28
CA SER A 128 6.73 7.37 -8.86
C SER A 128 5.80 8.29 -8.06
N PRO A 129 5.97 8.39 -6.72
CA PRO A 129 5.09 9.24 -5.91
C PRO A 129 5.26 10.73 -6.21
N CYS A 130 6.46 11.20 -6.58
CA CYS A 130 6.71 12.62 -6.79
C CYS A 130 5.91 13.22 -7.95
N HIS A 131 5.81 12.50 -9.07
CA HIS A 131 5.05 12.96 -10.22
C HIS A 131 3.54 13.03 -9.94
N TYR A 132 3.03 12.12 -9.11
CA TYR A 132 1.65 12.15 -8.68
C TYR A 132 1.37 13.33 -7.74
N HIS A 133 2.18 13.50 -6.70
CA HIS A 133 1.98 14.57 -5.72
C HIS A 133 2.19 15.98 -6.31
N ASN A 134 3.20 16.16 -7.17
CA ASN A 134 3.58 17.51 -7.66
C ASN A 134 2.85 17.90 -8.94
N HIS A 135 2.50 16.93 -9.79
CA HIS A 135 1.95 17.20 -11.13
C HIS A 135 0.68 16.40 -11.45
N HIS A 136 0.18 15.57 -10.52
CA HIS A 136 -0.96 14.66 -10.74
C HIS A 136 -0.76 13.80 -11.99
N GLN A 137 0.47 13.32 -12.18
CA GLN A 137 0.85 12.44 -13.28
C GLN A 137 1.07 11.02 -12.79
N TYR A 138 0.61 10.06 -13.59
CA TYR A 138 0.73 8.64 -13.29
C TYR A 138 1.98 8.11 -13.98
N VAL A 139 3.08 8.11 -13.23
CA VAL A 139 4.40 7.81 -13.76
C VAL A 139 4.95 6.54 -13.14
N ILE A 140 5.47 5.66 -13.99
CA ILE A 140 6.22 4.47 -13.60
C ILE A 140 7.68 4.69 -13.96
N CYS A 141 8.57 4.31 -13.06
CA CYS A 141 10.00 4.25 -13.30
C CYS A 141 10.41 2.80 -13.50
N SER A 142 11.32 2.52 -14.43
CA SER A 142 11.83 1.18 -14.67
C SER A 142 13.33 1.17 -14.89
N SER A 143 14.00 0.11 -14.43
CA SER A 143 15.42 -0.15 -14.64
C SER A 143 15.65 -1.42 -15.46
N SER A 144 16.76 -1.47 -16.19
CA SER A 144 17.02 -2.54 -17.14
C SER A 144 18.50 -2.92 -17.24
N ILE A 145 18.73 -4.11 -17.82
CA ILE A 145 20.03 -4.55 -18.35
C ILE A 145 20.63 -3.54 -19.33
N ASP A 146 19.81 -2.75 -20.04
CA ASP A 146 20.29 -1.74 -20.99
C ASP A 146 21.02 -0.55 -20.33
N SER A 147 21.28 -0.62 -19.02
CA SER A 147 21.97 0.40 -18.21
C SER A 147 21.21 1.73 -18.12
N THR A 148 19.93 1.75 -18.49
CA THR A 148 19.07 2.93 -18.40
C THR A 148 17.99 2.76 -17.34
N ILE A 149 17.57 3.91 -16.81
CA ILE A 149 16.36 4.04 -16.02
C ILE A 149 15.40 4.92 -16.80
N ARG A 150 14.14 4.52 -16.94
CA ARG A 150 13.15 5.22 -17.78
C ARG A 150 11.89 5.53 -17.02
N PHE A 151 11.29 6.69 -17.34
CA PHE A 151 10.04 7.15 -16.76
C PHE A 151 8.93 7.13 -17.81
N TRP A 152 7.79 6.56 -17.46
CA TRP A 152 6.65 6.31 -18.34
C TRP A 152 5.40 6.96 -17.78
N ASP A 153 4.83 7.91 -18.52
CA ASP A 153 3.48 8.39 -18.29
C ASP A 153 2.48 7.47 -19.00
N PHE A 154 1.71 6.70 -18.22
CA PHE A 154 0.76 5.73 -18.79
C PHE A 154 -0.61 6.31 -19.11
N LYS A 155 -0.93 7.52 -18.61
CA LYS A 155 -2.14 8.24 -19.01
C LYS A 155 -1.99 8.81 -20.42
N HIS A 156 -0.85 9.43 -20.70
CA HIS A 156 -0.56 10.04 -22.01
C HIS A 156 0.25 9.16 -22.95
N ASN A 157 0.65 7.96 -22.52
CA ASN A 157 1.44 7.00 -23.28
C ASN A 157 2.76 7.60 -23.80
N LYS A 158 3.48 8.31 -22.94
CA LYS A 158 4.72 9.01 -23.27
C LYS A 158 5.85 8.56 -22.37
N GLN A 159 7.05 8.45 -22.94
CA GLN A 159 8.27 8.35 -22.15
C GLN A 159 8.69 9.76 -21.74
N LEU A 160 8.75 10.03 -20.45
CA LEU A 160 9.04 11.38 -19.93
C LEU A 160 10.53 11.66 -19.87
N GLN A 161 11.30 10.73 -19.30
CA GLN A 161 12.71 10.92 -19.01
C GLN A 161 13.48 9.61 -19.17
N ILE A 162 14.79 9.73 -19.45
CA ILE A 162 15.75 8.62 -19.39
C ILE A 162 16.94 9.08 -18.57
N PHE A 163 17.25 8.36 -17.51
CA PHE A 163 18.52 8.52 -16.81
C PHE A 163 19.55 7.58 -17.41
N LYS A 164 20.64 8.20 -17.85
CA LYS A 164 21.85 7.54 -18.35
C LYS A 164 23.00 7.94 -17.45
N GLY A 165 23.81 6.98 -17.04
CA GLY A 165 24.99 7.24 -16.24
C GLY A 165 25.62 5.98 -15.68
N HIS A 166 24.81 4.97 -15.37
CA HIS A 166 25.33 3.63 -15.09
C HIS A 166 26.01 3.05 -16.33
N THR A 167 27.09 2.30 -16.10
CA THR A 167 27.89 1.67 -17.17
C THR A 167 27.56 0.20 -17.38
N CYS A 168 26.75 -0.39 -16.49
CA CYS A 168 26.25 -1.76 -16.56
C CYS A 168 24.78 -1.83 -16.13
N SER A 169 24.19 -3.02 -16.23
CA SER A 169 22.81 -3.35 -15.85
C SER A 169 22.38 -2.72 -14.53
N VAL A 170 21.23 -2.05 -14.53
CA VAL A 170 20.60 -1.51 -13.31
C VAL A 170 19.61 -2.55 -12.81
N HIS A 171 19.88 -3.13 -11.64
CA HIS A 171 19.08 -4.22 -11.09
C HIS A 171 17.90 -3.73 -10.27
N ASP A 172 18.07 -2.62 -9.56
CA ASP A 172 17.06 -2.17 -8.63
C ASP A 172 16.98 -0.65 -8.58
N ILE A 173 15.79 -0.16 -8.26
CA ILE A 173 15.46 1.24 -8.08
C ILE A 173 14.51 1.37 -6.90
N GLU A 174 14.70 2.41 -6.09
CA GLU A 174 13.81 2.70 -4.96
C GLU A 174 13.64 4.21 -4.79
N PHE A 175 12.40 4.64 -4.61
CA PHE A 175 12.08 6.05 -4.37
C PHE A 175 12.24 6.40 -2.89
N SER A 176 12.69 7.62 -2.62
CA SER A 176 12.77 8.13 -1.26
C SER A 176 11.38 8.28 -0.63
N LEU A 177 11.18 7.77 0.58
CA LEU A 177 9.93 8.01 1.32
C LEU A 177 9.83 9.45 1.88
N PHE A 178 10.93 10.20 1.84
CA PHE A 178 10.98 11.61 2.23
C PHE A 178 10.84 12.54 1.01
N ASN A 179 10.50 13.80 1.28
CA ASN A 179 10.38 14.86 0.27
C ASN A 179 9.49 14.46 -0.93
N GLY A 180 8.39 13.76 -0.64
CA GLY A 180 7.40 13.36 -1.63
C GLY A 180 7.90 12.40 -2.72
N GLY A 181 9.00 11.66 -2.51
CA GLY A 181 9.53 10.78 -3.56
C GLY A 181 10.48 11.42 -4.55
N ARG A 182 10.99 12.63 -4.27
CA ARG A 182 11.83 13.37 -5.22
C ARG A 182 13.12 12.65 -5.59
N TYR A 183 13.70 11.87 -4.69
CA TYR A 183 14.97 11.21 -4.94
C TYR A 183 14.76 9.75 -5.31
N LEU A 184 15.53 9.28 -6.29
CA LEU A 184 15.57 7.90 -6.72
C LEU A 184 16.95 7.33 -6.44
N CYS A 185 17.03 6.21 -5.73
CA CYS A 185 18.25 5.43 -5.60
C CYS A 185 18.26 4.33 -6.66
N SER A 186 19.43 4.05 -7.25
CA SER A 186 19.59 2.91 -8.17
C SER A 186 20.85 2.12 -7.87
N GLY A 187 20.75 0.79 -7.96
CA GLY A 187 21.87 -0.14 -7.80
C GLY A 187 22.20 -0.84 -9.13
N SER A 188 23.49 -0.89 -9.47
CA SER A 188 23.96 -1.44 -10.75
C SER A 188 25.13 -2.42 -10.60
N LEU A 189 25.29 -3.28 -11.61
CA LEU A 189 26.47 -4.14 -11.78
C LEU A 189 27.76 -3.37 -12.03
N ASP A 190 27.70 -2.06 -12.26
CA ASP A 190 28.89 -1.21 -12.32
C ASP A 190 29.52 -0.94 -10.94
N LYS A 191 28.99 -1.60 -9.90
CA LYS A 191 29.44 -1.51 -8.51
C LYS A 191 29.16 -0.15 -7.88
N THR A 192 28.26 0.63 -8.46
CA THR A 192 27.83 1.92 -7.92
C THR A 192 26.37 1.90 -7.49
N ILE A 193 26.09 2.68 -6.45
CA ILE A 193 24.75 3.15 -6.12
C ILE A 193 24.72 4.62 -6.51
N ARG A 194 23.66 5.05 -7.20
CA ARG A 194 23.50 6.44 -7.61
C ARG A 194 22.22 7.02 -7.04
N LEU A 195 22.30 8.28 -6.62
CA LEU A 195 21.17 9.07 -6.20
C LEU A 195 20.79 10.04 -7.32
N TRP A 196 19.55 10.02 -7.74
CA TRP A 196 19.03 10.89 -8.81
C TRP A 196 18.00 11.84 -8.24
N ASP A 197 18.05 13.09 -8.68
CA ASP A 197 16.97 14.05 -8.45
C ASP A 197 16.01 14.02 -9.62
N VAL A 198 14.79 13.54 -9.37
CA VAL A 198 13.77 13.31 -10.38
C VAL A 198 13.23 14.62 -10.96
N GLU A 199 13.21 15.70 -10.17
CA GLU A 199 12.73 17.01 -10.64
C GLU A 199 13.78 17.72 -11.50
N THR A 200 15.05 17.68 -11.08
CA THR A 200 16.13 18.40 -11.77
C THR A 200 16.81 17.56 -12.85
N SER A 201 16.37 16.30 -13.05
CA SER A 201 16.83 15.34 -14.06
C SER A 201 18.35 15.12 -14.10
N LYS A 202 19.04 15.29 -12.96
CA LYS A 202 20.49 15.13 -12.81
C LYS A 202 20.83 14.07 -11.76
N SER A 203 21.92 13.31 -12.00
CA SER A 203 22.53 12.46 -10.98
C SER A 203 23.22 13.35 -9.93
N LEU A 204 22.88 13.16 -8.66
CA LEU A 204 23.46 13.90 -7.53
C LEU A 204 24.62 13.11 -6.88
N HIS A 205 25.69 12.92 -7.65
CA HIS A 205 26.94 12.20 -7.29
C HIS A 205 26.95 10.70 -7.60
#